data_AF-A0A3A3ELN1-F1
#
_entry.id   AF-A0A3A3ELN1-F1
#
_cell.length_a   1.000
_cell.length_b   1.000
_cell.length_c   1.000
_cell.angle_alpha   90.00
_cell.angle_beta   90.00
_cell.angle_gamma   90.00
#
_symmetry.space_group_name_H-M   'P 1'
#
loop_
_entity.id
_entity.type
_entity.pdbx_description
1 polymer ?
#
loop_
_entity_poly.entity_id
_entity_poly.type
_entity_poly.pdbx_seq_one_letter_code
_entity_poly.pdbx_strand_id
1 'polypeptide(L)' 'MKFTLAPKVNALVNITSACAFFFGSTLFLPSFIEYATVGVVLFMIGSLLFLLSAVADFNSH' A
#
# COMPACT_ATOMS: atom_id res chain seq x y z
N MET A 1 -16.94 -8.42 22.85
CA MET A 1 -15.78 -7.54 22.64
C MET A 1 -15.85 -7.04 21.21
N LYS A 2 -16.21 -5.78 20.97
CA LYS A 2 -16.33 -5.23 19.61
C LYS A 2 -14.90 -4.88 19.18
N PHE A 3 -14.25 -5.76 18.42
CA PHE A 3 -12.99 -5.46 17.75
C PHE A 3 -13.28 -4.41 16.68
N THR A 4 -13.35 -3.15 17.08
CA THR A 4 -13.40 -2.03 16.15
C THR A 4 -11.97 -1.78 15.70
N LEU A 5 -11.49 -2.62 14.78
CA LEU A 5 -10.27 -2.42 14.01
C LEU A 5 -10.51 -1.32 12.96
N ALA A 6 -11.05 -0.18 13.39
CA ALA A 6 -11.12 0.99 12.53
C ALA A 6 -9.75 1.65 12.64
N PRO A 7 -8.90 1.56 11.59
CA PRO A 7 -7.62 2.24 11.62
C PRO A 7 -7.89 3.72 11.91
N LYS A 8 -7.22 4.26 12.93
CA LYS A 8 -7.27 5.69 13.26
C LYS A 8 -6.54 6.52 12.19
N VAL A 9 -5.78 5.85 11.32
CA VAL A 9 -5.01 6.47 10.25
C VAL A 9 -5.89 6.80 9.06
N ASN A 10 -5.53 7.88 8.36
CA ASN A 10 -6.28 8.45 7.26
C ASN A 10 -6.62 7.39 6.19
N ALA A 11 -7.91 7.14 5.98
CA ALA A 11 -8.43 6.20 4.98
C ALA A 11 -7.87 6.47 3.57
N LEU A 12 -7.60 7.74 3.22
CA LEU A 12 -6.99 8.08 1.94
C LEU A 12 -5.57 7.53 1.80
N VAL A 13 -4.77 7.51 2.87
CA VAL A 13 -3.42 6.94 2.85
C VAL A 13 -3.49 5.43 2.63
N ASN A 14 -4.44 4.76 3.30
CA ASN A 14 -4.65 3.32 3.10
C ASN A 14 -5.11 3.00 1.67
N ILE A 15 -6.07 3.74 1.13
CA ILE A 15 -6.57 3.52 -0.24
C ILE A 15 -5.46 3.79 -1.27
N THR A 16 -4.74 4.92 -1.14
CA THR A 16 -3.66 5.27 -2.08
C THR A 16 -2.50 4.27 -2.03
N SER A 17 -2.10 3.84 -0.83
CA SER A 17 -1.06 2.82 -0.66
C SER A 17 -1.46 1.48 -1.28
N ALA A 18 -2.70 1.04 -1.07
CA ALA A 18 -3.24 -0.19 -1.64
C ALA A 18 -3.32 -0.13 -3.17
N CYS A 19 -3.78 1.00 -3.74
CA CYS A 19 -3.80 1.19 -5.19
C CYS A 19 -2.38 1.17 -5.79
N ALA A 20 -1.45 1.91 -5.21
CA ALA A 20 -0.06 1.94 -5.70
C ALA A 20 0.60 0.56 -5.62
N PHE A 21 0.38 -0.17 -4.53
CA PHE A 21 0.86 -1.55 -4.35
C PHE A 21 0.26 -2.51 -5.38
N PHE A 22 -1.07 -2.49 -5.55
CA PHE A 22 -1.79 -3.39 -6.43
C PHE A 22 -1.46 -3.16 -7.91
N PHE A 23 -1.48 -1.91 -8.37
CA PHE A 23 -1.13 -1.61 -9.76
C PHE A 23 0.38 -1.76 -10.02
N GLY A 24 1.22 -1.39 -9.06
CA GLY A 24 2.67 -1.61 -9.13
C GLY A 24 3.02 -3.10 -9.27
N SER A 25 2.37 -3.97 -8.48
CA SER A 25 2.56 -5.43 -8.58
C SER A 25 2.01 -6.01 -9.88
N THR A 26 0.94 -5.45 -10.44
CA THR A 26 0.38 -5.87 -11.73
C THR A 26 1.38 -5.69 -12.88
N LEU A 27 2.25 -4.68 -12.81
CA LEU A 27 3.27 -4.44 -13.85
C LEU A 27 4.40 -5.49 -13.86
N PHE A 28 4.43 -6.43 -12.90
CA PHE A 28 5.32 -7.59 -12.95
C PHE A 28 4.75 -8.78 -13.73
N LEU A 29 3.51 -8.68 -14.24
CA LEU A 29 2.99 -9.72 -15.13
C LEU A 29 3.82 -9.77 -16.42
N PRO A 30 4.01 -10.96 -17.03
CA PRO A 30 4.81 -11.10 -18.26
C PRO A 30 4.39 -10.16 -19.38
N SER A 31 3.08 -9.89 -19.51
CA SER A 31 2.52 -8.97 -20.51
C SER A 31 2.92 -7.50 -20.34
N PHE A 32 3.45 -7.11 -19.17
CA PHE A 32 3.82 -5.73 -18.84
C PHE A 32 5.29 -5.59 -18.43
N ILE A 33 6.13 -6.59 -18.70
CA ILE A 33 7.51 -6.65 -18.19
C ILE A 33 8.37 -5.45 -18.63
N GLU A 34 8.07 -4.82 -19.76
CA GLU A 34 8.73 -3.58 -20.21
C GLU A 34 8.54 -2.42 -19.22
N TYR A 35 7.46 -2.44 -18.44
CA TYR A 35 7.15 -1.46 -17.40
C TYR A 35 7.62 -1.88 -16.00
N ALA A 36 8.43 -2.94 -15.88
CA ALA A 36 8.84 -3.48 -14.58
C ALA A 36 9.51 -2.44 -13.67
N THR A 37 10.32 -1.52 -14.21
CA THR A 37 10.92 -0.43 -13.42
C THR A 37 9.85 0.48 -12.79
N VAL A 38 8.83 0.84 -13.57
CA VAL A 38 7.69 1.62 -13.08
C VAL A 38 6.90 0.81 -12.04
N GLY A 39 6.72 -0.48 -12.30
CA GLY A 39 6.13 -1.45 -11.37
C GLY A 39 6.82 -1.48 -10.01
N VAL A 40 8.16 -1.62 -9.98
CA VAL A 40 8.96 -1.59 -8.76
C VAL A 40 8.75 -0.29 -7.99
N VAL A 41 8.82 0.86 -8.66
CA VAL A 41 8.69 2.15 -7.98
C VAL A 41 7.31 2.29 -7.32
N LEU A 42 6.24 2.01 -8.06
CA LEU A 42 4.86 2.04 -7.54
C LEU A 42 4.65 1.03 -6.41
N PHE A 43 5.15 -0.19 -6.58
CA PHE A 43 5.04 -1.25 -5.59
C PHE A 43 5.76 -0.88 -4.29
N MET A 44 6.99 -0.38 -4.37
CA MET A 44 7.80 -0.01 -3.20
C MET A 44 7.20 1.20 -2.47
N ILE A 45 6.74 2.21 -3.20
CA ILE A 45 6.07 3.39 -2.60
C ILE A 45 4.77 2.98 -1.92
N GLY A 46 3.93 2.18 -2.60
CA GLY A 46 2.69 1.67 -2.03
C GLY A 46 2.92 0.84 -0.76
N SER A 47 3.91 -0.07 -0.80
CA SER A 47 4.33 -0.88 0.34
C SER A 47 4.78 -0.02 1.52
N LEU A 48 5.60 1.00 1.26
CA LEU A 48 6.13 1.88 2.30
C LEU A 48 5.02 2.72 2.94
N LEU A 49 4.11 3.29 2.15
CA LEU A 49 2.97 4.05 2.67
C LEU A 49 2.06 3.19 3.54
N PHE A 50 1.80 1.94 3.11
CA PHE A 50 1.02 1.00 3.89
C PHE A 50 1.72 0.65 5.21
N LEU A 51 3.03 0.40 5.18
CA LEU A 51 3.82 0.12 6.37
C LEU A 51 3.80 1.28 7.37
N LEU A 52 4.03 2.50 6.89
CA LEU A 52 3.97 3.70 7.73
C LEU A 52 2.59 3.91 8.33
N SER A 53 1.54 3.66 7.55
CA SER A 53 0.16 3.71 8.04
C SER A 53 -0.07 2.67 9.14
N ALA A 54 0.36 1.42 8.94
CA ALA A 54 0.23 0.37 9.96
C ALA A 54 0.99 0.70 11.25
N VAL A 55 2.21 1.26 11.13
CA VAL A 55 3.01 1.70 12.30
C VAL A 55 2.35 2.87 13.01
N ALA A 56 1.81 3.85 12.27
CA ALA A 56 1.09 4.97 12.85
C ALA A 56 -0.18 4.52 13.59
N ASP A 57 -0.91 3.56 13.04
CA ASP A 57 -2.09 2.98 13.67
C ASP A 57 -1.70 2.27 14.97
N PHE A 58 -0.67 1.42 14.93
CA PHE A 58 -0.16 0.69 16.09
C PHE A 58 0.26 1.63 17.23
N ASN A 59 0.99 2.71 16.92
CA ASN A 59 1.42 3.70 17.93
C ASN A 59 0.29 4.58 18.46
N SER A 60 -0.89 4.55 17.83
CA SER A 60 -2.07 5.32 18.25
C SER A 60 -2.99 4.55 19.21
N HIS A 61 -2.58 3.33 19.61
CA HIS A 61 -3.24 2.47 20.60
C HIS A 61 -2.59 2.59 21.98
#